data_AF-A0A9X6V9Y7-F1
#
_entry.id   AF-A0A9X6V9Y7-F1
#
_cell.length_a   1.000
_cell.length_b   1.000
_cell.length_c   1.000
_cell.angle_alpha   90.00
_cell.angle_beta   90.00
_cell.angle_gamma   90.00
#
_symmetry.space_group_name_H-M   'P 1'
#
loop_
_entity.id
_entity.type
_entity.pdbx_description
1 polymer ?
#
loop_
_entity_poly.entity_id
_entity_poly.type
_entity_poly.pdbx_seq_one_letter_code
_entity_poly.pdbx_strand_id
1 'polypeptide(L)'
;MLFIKFVNKHYFTTNYKCRQNNQFKLKQMTGTQIYINWDGVLVDDMLNDEGNQFAMYYFNNKDEWKYIDDYSGIFTDDGETLYHVQVT
;
A
#
# COMPACT_ATOMS: atom_id res chain seq x y z
N MET A 1 4.54 6.06 0.66
CA MET A 1 4.80 4.74 0.03
C MET A 1 5.29 3.70 1.05
N LEU A 2 4.79 3.72 2.29
CA LEU A 2 5.17 2.79 3.38
C LEU A 2 4.38 1.49 3.29
N PHE A 3 3.07 1.59 3.06
CA PHE A 3 2.14 0.47 2.95
C PHE A 3 2.54 -0.53 1.85
N ILE A 4 2.83 -0.03 0.64
CA ILE A 4 3.27 -0.87 -0.48
C ILE A 4 4.57 -1.62 -0.13
N LYS A 5 5.55 -0.96 0.48
CA LYS A 5 6.81 -1.62 0.88
C LYS A 5 6.58 -2.71 1.94
N PHE A 6 5.66 -2.49 2.87
CA PHE A 6 5.35 -3.42 3.96
C PHE A 6 4.60 -4.67 3.46
N VAL A 7 3.54 -4.47 2.67
CA VAL A 7 2.72 -5.55 2.10
C VAL A 7 3.55 -6.43 1.17
N ASN A 8 4.36 -5.82 0.31
CA ASN A 8 5.08 -6.57 -0.72
C ASN A 8 6.11 -7.57 -0.15
N LYS A 9 6.72 -7.30 1.01
CA LYS A 9 7.85 -8.10 1.51
C LYS A 9 7.43 -9.41 2.17
N HIS A 10 6.23 -9.49 2.75
CA HIS A 10 5.86 -10.58 3.66
C HIS A 10 4.48 -11.22 3.42
N TYR A 11 3.60 -10.62 2.61
CA TYR A 11 2.17 -10.91 2.68
C TYR A 11 1.51 -11.44 1.41
N PHE A 12 2.25 -11.66 0.32
CA PHE A 12 1.67 -12.29 -0.87
C PHE A 12 1.36 -13.77 -0.64
N THR A 13 0.16 -14.21 -1.05
CA THR A 13 -0.17 -15.63 -1.02
C THR A 13 0.81 -16.42 -1.91
N THR A 14 1.19 -17.59 -1.43
CA THR A 14 1.97 -18.58 -2.21
C THR A 14 1.14 -19.20 -3.34
N ASN A 15 -0.19 -19.02 -3.30
CA ASN A 15 -1.13 -19.58 -4.28
C ASN A 15 -1.27 -18.75 -5.55
N TYR A 16 -0.95 -17.44 -5.54
CA TYR A 16 -0.78 -16.67 -6.77
C TYR A 16 0.61 -16.90 -7.38
N LYS A 17 0.70 -17.96 -8.20
CA LYS A 17 1.84 -18.21 -9.11
C LYS A 17 1.78 -17.30 -10.35
N CYS A 18 1.65 -15.99 -10.15
CA CYS A 18 1.79 -15.05 -11.25
C CYS A 18 3.28 -14.76 -11.50
N ARG A 19 3.64 -14.56 -12.78
CA ARG A 19 5.02 -14.29 -13.21
C ARG A 19 5.64 -13.11 -12.43
N GLN A 20 4.83 -12.09 -12.14
CA GLN A 20 5.28 -10.90 -11.41
C GLN A 20 5.72 -11.22 -9.97
N ASN A 21 5.05 -12.12 -9.26
CA ASN A 21 5.41 -12.51 -7.88
C ASN A 21 6.80 -13.18 -7.84
N ASN A 22 7.10 -14.05 -8.81
CA ASN A 22 8.43 -14.65 -8.92
C ASN A 22 9.51 -13.61 -9.26
N GLN A 23 9.21 -12.69 -10.18
CA GLN A 23 10.12 -11.60 -10.52
C GLN A 23 10.39 -10.70 -9.31
N PHE A 24 9.39 -10.44 -8.47
CA PHE A 24 9.56 -9.70 -7.22
C PHE A 24 10.48 -10.40 -6.23
N LYS A 25 10.25 -11.70 -5.98
CA LYS A 25 11.06 -12.51 -5.07
C LYS A 25 12.51 -12.59 -5.53
N LEU A 26 12.73 -12.63 -6.84
CA LEU A 26 14.05 -12.57 -7.46
C LEU A 26 14.62 -11.13 -7.56
N LYS A 27 13.93 -10.12 -7.03
CA LYS A 27 14.29 -8.69 -7.07
C LYS A 27 14.45 -8.13 -8.49
N GLN A 28 13.83 -8.76 -9.48
CA GLN A 28 13.80 -8.33 -10.88
C GLN A 28 12.67 -7.33 -11.16
N MET A 29 11.73 -7.20 -10.21
CA MET A 29 10.62 -6.24 -10.25
C MET A 29 10.46 -5.64 -8.86
N THR A 30 10.13 -4.36 -8.77
CA THR A 30 9.85 -3.68 -7.50
C THR A 30 8.39 -3.85 -7.11
N GLY A 31 8.09 -3.67 -5.81
CA GLY A 31 6.70 -3.73 -5.33
C GLY A 31 5.80 -2.68 -5.96
N THR A 32 6.35 -1.50 -6.29
CA THR A 32 5.64 -0.43 -7.00
C THR A 32 5.26 -0.85 -8.43
N GLN A 33 6.15 -1.54 -9.14
CA GLN A 33 5.87 -2.03 -10.49
C GLN A 33 4.77 -3.10 -10.48
N ILE A 34 4.76 -3.98 -9.48
CA ILE A 34 3.69 -4.97 -9.30
C ILE A 34 2.36 -4.28 -9.04
N TYR A 35 2.37 -3.32 -8.10
CA TYR A 35 1.18 -2.57 -7.74
C TYR A 35 0.57 -1.84 -8.94
N ILE A 36 1.38 -1.18 -9.76
CA ILE A 36 0.93 -0.53 -11.01
C ILE A 36 0.41 -1.57 -12.01
N ASN A 37 1.09 -2.70 -12.17
CA ASN A 37 0.66 -3.77 -13.09
C ASN A 37 -0.64 -4.45 -12.65
N TRP A 38 -1.07 -4.26 -11.41
CA TRP A 38 -2.32 -4.75 -10.85
C TRP A 38 -3.32 -3.59 -10.62
N ASP A 39 -3.23 -2.55 -11.46
CA ASP A 39 -4.13 -1.40 -11.47
C ASP A 39 -4.23 -0.65 -10.12
N GLY A 40 -3.21 -0.78 -9.27
CA GLY A 40 -3.17 -0.16 -7.96
C GLY A 40 -4.14 -0.76 -6.94
N VAL A 41 -4.65 -1.97 -7.17
CA VAL A 41 -5.60 -2.62 -6.27
C VAL A 41 -5.12 -4.02 -5.88
N LEU A 42 -5.18 -4.32 -4.59
CA LEU A 42 -4.95 -5.65 -4.04
C LEU A 42 -6.27 -6.17 -3.48
N VAL A 43 -6.76 -7.29 -3.99
CA VAL A 43 -7.98 -7.96 -3.50
C VAL A 43 -7.61 -9.10 -2.55
N ASP A 44 -8.59 -9.54 -1.74
CA ASP A 44 -8.43 -10.50 -0.63
C ASP A 44 -7.55 -11.72 -1.00
N ASP A 45 -7.82 -12.38 -2.13
CA ASP A 45 -7.09 -13.59 -2.53
C ASP A 45 -5.60 -13.35 -2.88
N MET A 46 -5.20 -12.10 -3.13
CA MET A 46 -3.81 -11.74 -3.47
C MET A 46 -2.91 -11.66 -2.24
N LEU A 47 -3.50 -11.49 -1.05
CA LEU A 47 -2.81 -11.41 0.23
C LEU A 47 -3.13 -12.65 1.07
N ASN A 48 -2.17 -13.08 1.87
CA ASN A 48 -2.44 -14.12 2.86
C ASN A 48 -3.29 -13.56 4.01
N ASP A 49 -3.82 -14.44 4.85
CA ASP A 49 -4.70 -14.07 5.96
C ASP A 49 -4.10 -12.98 6.85
N GLU A 50 -2.80 -13.06 7.16
CA GLU A 50 -2.09 -12.06 7.96
C GLU A 50 -2.04 -10.69 7.23
N GLY A 51 -1.83 -10.69 5.92
CA GLY A 51 -1.83 -9.49 5.08
C GLY A 51 -3.19 -8.82 5.00
N ASN A 52 -4.26 -9.60 4.84
CA ASN A 52 -5.63 -9.10 4.85
C ASN A 52 -6.02 -8.55 6.23
N GLN A 53 -5.67 -9.25 7.30
CA GLN A 53 -5.87 -8.76 8.68
C GLN A 53 -5.12 -7.45 8.94
N PHE A 54 -3.86 -7.35 8.48
CA PHE A 54 -3.09 -6.12 8.56
C PHE A 54 -3.75 -4.98 7.78
N ALA A 55 -4.16 -5.21 6.53
CA ALA A 55 -4.81 -4.19 5.71
C ALA A 55 -6.10 -3.66 6.37
N MET A 56 -6.91 -4.57 6.92
CA MET A 56 -8.11 -4.22 7.68
C MET A 56 -7.79 -3.41 8.93
N TYR A 57 -6.80 -3.83 9.71
CA TYR A 57 -6.35 -3.09 10.89
C TYR A 57 -5.80 -1.69 10.54
N TYR A 58 -5.04 -1.58 9.45
CA TYR A 58 -4.34 -0.36 9.07
C TYR A 58 -5.27 0.70 8.47
N PHE A 59 -6.26 0.29 7.66
CA PHE A 59 -7.19 1.23 7.00
C PHE A 59 -8.54 1.39 7.69
N ASN A 60 -9.01 0.39 8.44
CA ASN A 60 -10.37 0.35 8.99
C ASN A 60 -10.35 0.32 10.53
N ASN A 61 -9.54 1.19 11.13
CA ASN A 61 -9.54 1.42 12.55
C ASN A 61 -10.39 2.67 12.87
N LYS A 62 -11.44 2.47 13.67
CA LYS A 62 -12.43 3.50 14.00
C LYS A 62 -11.89 4.59 14.93
N ASP A 63 -10.84 4.26 15.69
CA ASP A 63 -10.30 5.11 16.75
C ASP A 63 -9.01 5.82 16.32
N GLU A 64 -8.24 5.21 15.42
CA GLU A 64 -6.97 5.76 14.90
C GLU A 64 -6.84 5.49 13.41
N TRP A 65 -6.91 6.53 12.58
CA TRP A 65 -6.70 6.40 11.13
C TRP A 65 -5.18 6.36 10.88
N LYS A 66 -4.51 5.27 11.29
CA LYS A 66 -3.04 5.15 11.29
C LYS A 66 -2.38 5.49 9.97
N TYR A 67 -3.05 5.15 8.86
CA TYR A 67 -2.56 5.53 7.54
C TYR A 67 -2.55 7.05 7.36
N ILE A 68 -3.56 7.78 7.82
CA ILE A 68 -3.56 9.25 7.77
C ILE A 68 -2.38 9.79 8.54
N ASP A 69 -2.12 9.32 9.76
CA ASP A 69 -0.99 9.81 10.56
C ASP A 69 0.34 9.58 9.83
N ASP A 70 0.57 8.38 9.29
CA ASP A 70 1.77 8.04 8.51
C ASP A 70 1.96 8.91 7.26
N TYR A 71 0.87 9.25 6.58
CA TYR A 71 0.90 10.06 5.35
C TYR A 71 0.86 11.56 5.64
N SER A 72 0.30 12.00 6.77
CA SER A 72 0.13 13.40 7.13
C SER A 72 1.48 14.11 7.13
N GLY A 73 2.49 13.58 7.84
CA GLY A 73 3.83 14.18 7.90
C GLY A 73 4.60 14.17 6.57
N ILE A 74 4.10 13.50 5.54
CA ILE A 74 4.69 13.51 4.18
C ILE A 74 4.03 14.59 3.30
N PHE A 75 2.75 14.89 3.53
CA PHE A 75 1.91 15.77 2.70
C PHE A 75 1.41 17.04 3.41
N THR A 76 1.90 17.32 4.62
CA THR A 76 1.50 18.51 5.39
C THR A 76 2.59 19.58 5.46
N ASP A 77 3.72 19.36 4.78
CA ASP A 77 4.89 20.24 4.81
C ASP A 77 5.05 21.09 3.52
N ASP A 78 3.95 21.26 2.80
CA ASP A 78 3.88 21.88 1.50
C ASP A 78 2.92 23.06 1.58
N GLY A 79 3.47 24.27 1.49
CA GLY A 79 2.78 25.56 1.57
C GLY A 79 1.61 25.71 0.59
N GLU A 80 1.60 26.74 -0.26
CA GLU A 80 0.54 26.82 -1.27
C GLU A 80 0.71 25.66 -2.28
N THR A 81 -0.19 24.69 -2.20
CA THR A 81 -0.32 23.63 -3.21
C THR A 81 -1.27 24.11 -4.33
N LEU A 82 -1.15 23.54 -5.53
CA LEU A 82 -2.04 23.86 -6.67
C LEU A 82 -3.53 23.67 -6.34
N TYR A 83 -3.85 22.87 -5.32
CA TYR A 83 -5.21 22.58 -4.86
C TYR A 83 -5.55 23.24 -3.51
N HIS A 84 -4.69 24.14 -3.01
CA HIS A 84 -4.92 24.84 -1.76
C HIS A 84 -6.05 25.85 -1.97
N VAL A 85 -7.24 25.56 -1.43
CA VAL A 85 -8.36 26.50 -1.43
C VAL A 85 -8.25 27.35 -0.18
N GLN A 86 -8.06 28.67 -0.36
CA GLN A 86 -8.11 29.60 0.77
C GLN A 86 -9.50 29.56 1.41
N VAL A 87 -9.54 29.27 2.70
CA VAL A 87 -10.76 29.38 3.50
C VAL A 87 -10.97 30.87 3.81
N THR A 88 -11.98 31.48 3.19
CA THR A 88 -12.47 32.83 3.52
C THR A 88 -13.37 32.84 4.75
#